data_AF-A0A8I0Q4A2-F1
#
_entry.id   AF-A0A8I0Q4A2-F1
#
_cell.length_a   1.000
_cell.length_b   1.000
_cell.length_c   1.000
_cell.angle_alpha   90.00
_cell.angle_beta   90.00
_cell.angle_gamma   90.00
#
_symmetry.space_group_name_H-M   'P 1'
#
loop_
_entity.id
_entity.type
_entity.pdbx_description
1 polymer ?
#
loop_
_entity_poly.entity_id
_entity_poly.type
_entity_poly.pdbx_seq_one_letter_code
_entity_poly.pdbx_strand_id
1 'polypeptide(L)'
;MKLSPKAAIEVCQEATKRNLWILGVDGGHWLNPGFRPDGTTSWTYNNPDDYQSKLTENNKLAIENIRDDETAGYTAFIVTLKMP
;
A
#
# COMPACT_ATOMS: atom_id res chain seq x y z
N MET A 1 10.71 1.56 0.70
CA MET A 1 10.99 2.52 -0.42
C MET A 1 9.94 3.63 -0.36
N LYS A 2 10.23 4.86 -0.81
CA LYS A 2 9.21 5.92 -0.94
C LYS A 2 8.68 5.89 -2.38
N LEU A 3 7.38 5.69 -2.54
CA LEU A 3 6.74 5.43 -3.82
C LEU A 3 5.80 6.59 -4.18
N SER A 4 5.74 6.95 -5.45
CA SER A 4 4.64 7.78 -5.96
C SER A 4 3.32 6.99 -5.90
N PRO A 5 2.14 7.64 -5.98
CA PRO A 5 0.85 6.94 -5.98
C PRO A 5 0.80 5.84 -7.06
N LYS A 6 1.20 6.17 -8.29
CA LYS A 6 1.31 5.21 -9.40
C LYS A 6 2.21 4.02 -9.05
N ALA A 7 3.41 4.27 -8.53
CA ALA A 7 4.35 3.20 -8.20
C ALA A 7 3.85 2.32 -7.04
N ALA A 8 3.14 2.89 -6.08
CA ALA A 8 2.51 2.13 -4.99
C ALA A 8 1.45 1.16 -5.52
N ILE A 9 0.59 1.62 -6.44
CA ILE A 9 -0.40 0.77 -7.11
C ILE A 9 0.28 -0.35 -7.92
N GLU A 10 1.35 -0.04 -8.67
CA GLU A 10 2.12 -1.03 -9.42
C GLU A 10 2.74 -2.09 -8.50
N VAL A 11 3.26 -1.69 -7.34
CA VAL A 11 3.76 -2.62 -6.30
C VAL A 11 2.64 -3.53 -5.79
N CYS A 12 1.45 -2.99 -5.50
CA CYS A 12 0.31 -3.80 -5.09
C CYS A 12 -0.03 -4.84 -6.16
N GLN A 13 -0.18 -4.43 -7.42
CA GLN A 13 -0.49 -5.33 -8.53
C GLN A 13 0.57 -6.44 -8.71
N GLU A 14 1.85 -6.09 -8.56
CA GLU A 14 2.94 -7.05 -8.65
C GLU A 14 2.99 -8.00 -7.46
N ALA A 15 2.62 -7.54 -6.25
CA ALA A 15 2.51 -8.39 -5.07
C ALA A 15 1.50 -9.54 -5.29
N THR A 16 0.32 -9.25 -5.85
CA THR A 16 -0.68 -10.28 -6.17
C THR A 16 -0.15 -11.33 -7.15
N LYS A 17 0.52 -10.91 -8.23
CA LYS A 17 1.12 -11.86 -9.20
C LYS A 17 2.16 -12.79 -8.57
N ARG A 18 2.81 -12.32 -7.51
CA ARG A 18 3.83 -13.06 -6.77
C ARG A 18 3.28 -13.79 -5.54
N ASN A 19 1.96 -13.80 -5.35
CA ASN A 19 1.29 -14.38 -4.19
C ASN A 19 1.76 -13.79 -2.85
N LEU A 20 2.06 -12.49 -2.81
CA LEU A 20 2.48 -11.78 -1.60
C LEU A 20 1.32 -10.99 -1.01
N TRP A 21 1.16 -11.08 0.31
CA TRP A 21 0.15 -10.33 1.05
C TRP A 21 0.63 -8.90 1.35
N ILE A 22 -0.25 -7.91 1.18
CA ILE A 22 0.01 -6.52 1.57
C ILE A 22 -0.41 -6.36 3.02
N LEU A 23 0.58 -6.18 3.90
CA LEU A 23 0.36 -6.02 5.34
C LEU A 23 -0.09 -4.60 5.70
N GLY A 24 0.39 -3.60 4.94
CA GLY A 24 0.01 -2.23 5.18
C GLY A 24 0.49 -1.25 4.12
N VAL A 25 -0.10 -0.07 4.16
CA VAL A 25 0.21 1.08 3.32
C VAL A 25 0.26 2.30 4.23
N ASP A 26 1.39 2.99 4.26
CA ASP A 26 1.54 4.27 4.96
C ASP A 26 1.60 5.40 3.94
N GLY A 27 0.66 6.33 4.04
CA GLY A 27 0.62 7.56 3.26
C GLY A 27 1.41 8.71 3.89
N GLY A 28 1.62 9.73 3.09
CA GLY A 28 2.30 10.95 3.50
C GLY A 28 2.60 11.86 2.34
N HIS A 29 3.42 12.87 2.60
CA HIS A 29 3.81 13.86 1.59
C HIS A 29 5.29 13.76 1.26
N TRP A 30 5.59 13.86 -0.03
CA TRP A 30 6.93 14.12 -0.53
C TRP A 30 7.21 15.63 -0.53
N LEU A 31 8.34 16.04 0.07
CA LEU A 31 8.73 17.43 0.27
C LEU A 31 9.86 17.91 -0.65
N ASN A 32 10.27 17.07 -1.62
CA ASN A 32 11.32 17.37 -2.61
C ASN A 32 12.62 18.01 -2.06
N PRO A 33 13.50 17.24 -1.38
CA PRO A 33 13.33 15.86 -0.95
C PRO A 33 12.78 15.74 0.48
N GLY A 34 12.42 14.52 0.86
CA GLY A 34 12.00 14.20 2.22
C GLY A 34 10.60 13.63 2.25
N PHE A 35 10.39 12.62 3.09
CA PHE A 35 9.09 12.01 3.28
C PHE A 35 8.58 12.36 4.67
N ARG A 36 7.40 12.97 4.73
CA ARG A 36 6.69 13.23 5.98
C ARG A 36 5.50 12.27 6.06
N PRO A 37 5.59 11.21 6.88
CA PRO A 37 4.46 10.30 7.08
C PRO A 37 3.32 11.02 7.80
N ASP A 38 2.10 10.55 7.56
CA ASP A 38 0.92 10.92 8.33
C ASP A 38 0.28 9.65 8.91
N GLY A 39 0.35 9.49 10.23
CA GLY A 39 -0.14 8.28 10.90
C GLY A 39 -1.66 8.07 10.80
N THR A 40 -2.42 9.09 10.37
CA THR A 40 -3.86 8.94 10.11
C THR A 40 -4.16 8.18 8.81
N THR A 41 -3.18 8.05 7.93
CA THR A 41 -3.28 7.32 6.64
C THR A 41 -2.81 5.87 6.72
N SER A 42 -2.31 5.43 7.88
CA SER A 42 -1.80 4.08 8.03
C SER A 42 -2.93 3.06 7.88
N TRP A 43 -2.90 2.36 6.76
CA TRP A 43 -3.77 1.22 6.49
C TRP A 43 -3.04 -0.06 6.83
N THR A 44 -3.70 -0.94 7.60
CA THR A 44 -3.15 -2.22 8.01
C THR A 44 -4.14 -3.33 7.77
N TYR A 45 -3.67 -4.44 7.20
CA TYR A 45 -4.50 -5.62 7.01
C TYR A 45 -3.74 -6.88 7.44
N ASN A 46 -4.16 -7.43 8.57
CA ASN A 46 -3.58 -8.65 9.11
C ASN A 46 -3.73 -9.82 8.14
N ASN A 47 -2.67 -10.60 8.00
CA ASN A 47 -2.61 -11.76 7.13
C ASN A 47 -3.36 -12.94 7.81
N PRO A 48 -4.48 -13.42 7.25
CA PRO A 48 -5.21 -14.55 7.82
C PRO A 48 -4.56 -15.89 7.43
N ASP A 49 -4.92 -16.98 8.11
CA ASP A 49 -4.39 -18.32 7.80
C ASP A 49 -4.70 -18.77 6.36
N ASP A 50 -5.84 -18.35 5.81
CA ASP A 50 -6.34 -18.68 4.47
C ASP A 50 -6.04 -17.60 3.41
N TYR A 51 -4.97 -16.82 3.60
CA TYR A 51 -4.71 -15.60 2.82
C TYR A 51 -4.62 -15.79 1.31
N GLN A 52 -4.19 -16.96 0.83
CA GLN A 52 -4.03 -17.20 -0.60
C GLN A 52 -5.35 -17.03 -1.35
N SER A 53 -6.47 -17.36 -0.72
CA SER A 53 -7.82 -17.19 -1.29
C SER A 53 -8.28 -15.72 -1.32
N LYS A 54 -7.61 -14.85 -0.55
CA LYS A 54 -7.98 -13.44 -0.30
C LYS A 54 -6.99 -12.45 -0.91
N LEU A 55 -5.98 -12.90 -1.64
CA LEU A 55 -4.96 -12.04 -2.27
C LEU A 55 -5.59 -10.95 -3.16
N THR A 56 -6.59 -11.30 -3.95
CA THR A 56 -7.30 -10.35 -4.82
C THR A 56 -8.06 -9.28 -4.03
N GLU A 57 -8.70 -9.67 -2.91
CA GLU A 57 -9.42 -8.74 -2.04
C GLU A 57 -8.45 -7.81 -1.30
N ASN A 58 -7.38 -8.36 -0.73
CA ASN A 58 -6.31 -7.59 -0.08
C ASN A 58 -5.70 -6.56 -1.04
N ASN A 59 -5.44 -6.97 -2.27
CA ASN A 59 -4.94 -6.07 -3.32
C ASN A 59 -5.91 -4.95 -3.67
N LYS A 60 -7.19 -5.30 -3.88
CA LYS A 60 -8.23 -4.33 -4.21
C LYS A 60 -8.34 -3.27 -3.13
N LEU A 61 -8.43 -3.68 -1.87
CA LEU A 61 -8.56 -2.77 -0.73
C LEU A 61 -7.33 -1.88 -0.54
N ALA A 62 -6.11 -2.42 -0.74
CA ALA A 62 -4.89 -1.62 -0.69
C ALA A 62 -4.85 -0.55 -1.80
N ILE A 63 -5.27 -0.89 -3.03
CA ILE A 63 -5.34 0.06 -4.15
C ILE A 63 -6.42 1.12 -3.92
N GLU A 64 -7.58 0.75 -3.39
CA GLU A 64 -8.63 1.68 -3.00
C GLU A 64 -8.12 2.66 -1.94
N ASN A 65 -7.44 2.17 -0.89
CA ASN A 65 -6.81 3.03 0.11
C ASN A 65 -5.82 4.05 -0.50
N ILE A 66 -4.94 3.60 -1.41
CA ILE A 66 -3.99 4.50 -2.09
C ILE A 66 -4.71 5.58 -2.90
N ARG A 67 -5.81 5.24 -3.58
CA ARG A 67 -6.59 6.19 -4.40
C ARG A 67 -7.35 7.21 -3.55
N ASP A 68 -7.89 6.77 -2.42
CA ASP A 68 -8.58 7.64 -1.48
C ASP A 68 -7.58 8.65 -0.89
N ASP A 69 -6.40 8.17 -0.48
CA ASP A 69 -5.31 9.02 0.01
C ASP A 69 -4.75 9.97 -1.07
N GLU A 70 -4.57 9.49 -2.31
CA GLU A 70 -4.16 10.33 -3.44
C GLU A 70 -5.18 11.46 -3.68
N THR A 71 -6.48 11.13 -3.63
CA THR A 71 -7.57 12.11 -3.76
C THR A 71 -7.57 13.12 -2.60
N ALA A 72 -7.18 12.69 -1.40
CA ALA A 72 -7.00 13.56 -0.24
C ALA A 72 -5.71 14.43 -0.29
N GLY A 73 -4.87 14.24 -1.31
CA GLY A 73 -3.67 15.05 -1.55
C GLY A 73 -2.37 14.45 -1.01
N TYR A 74 -2.36 13.18 -0.60
CA TYR A 74 -1.12 12.48 -0.26
C TYR A 74 -0.34 12.15 -1.52
N THR A 75 0.98 12.32 -1.47
CA THR A 75 1.85 12.30 -2.65
C THR A 75 2.94 11.25 -2.61
N ALA A 76 3.09 10.55 -1.49
CA ALA A 76 4.03 9.45 -1.36
C ALA A 76 3.53 8.38 -0.41
N PHE A 77 3.94 7.15 -0.69
CA PHE A 77 3.51 5.96 0.04
C PHE A 77 4.68 5.04 0.37
N ILE A 78 4.50 4.24 1.42
CA ILE A 78 5.32 3.07 1.73
C ILE A 78 4.37 1.87 1.76
N VAL A 79 4.67 0.85 0.96
CA VAL A 79 3.93 -0.42 0.95
C VAL A 79 4.74 -1.48 1.69
N THR A 80 4.10 -2.16 2.64
CA THR A 80 4.70 -3.25 3.42
C THR A 80 4.09 -4.58 2.98
N LEU A 81 4.94 -5.49 2.51
CA LEU A 81 4.53 -6.82 2.05
C LEU A 81 4.95 -7.89 3.06
N LYS A 82 4.15 -8.95 3.16
CA LYS A 82 4.56 -10.19 3.81
C LYS A 82 5.51 -10.94 2.88
N MET A 83 6.79 -10.91 3.21
CA MET A 83 7.80 -11.72 2.52
C MET A 83 7.81 -13.14 3.08
N PRO A 84 8.20 -14.14 2.26
CA PRO A 84 8.46 -15.51 2.69
C PRO A 84 9.47 -15.59 3.84
#